data_AF-A0A7S1NPH6-F1
#
_entry.id   AF-A0A7S1NPH6-F1
#
_cell.length_a   1.000
_cell.length_b   1.000
_cell.length_c   1.000
_cell.angle_alpha   90.00
_cell.angle_beta   90.00
_cell.angle_gamma   90.00
#
_symmetry.space_group_name_H-M   'P 1'
#
loop_
_entity.id
_entity.type
_entity.pdbx_description
1 polymer ?
#
loop_
_entity_poly.entity_id
_entity_poly.type
_entity_poly.pdbx_seq_one_letter_code
_entity_poly.pdbx_strand_id
1 'polypeptide(L)'
;VRERLPSGQLFEGHCSAWMQHCAGPEPALRHLPISASPTKHSTDFCLPEDLKRPLLLLATGTGIAPFRSFWTHRQYVSKQRGYANAFGPWTLFYGCRHPDCDFLFRDELEACQAQGIIHDLHIAYSQQEPRKYVWHLLEEQGAHIYRLLTEGAGVYLCGSP
;
A
#
# COMPACT_ATOMS: atom_id res chain seq x y z
N VAL A 1 9.38 -16.06 -0.81
CA VAL A 1 10.17 -15.84 -2.04
C VAL A 1 10.89 -17.13 -2.38
N ARG A 2 10.62 -17.68 -3.57
CA ARG A 2 11.36 -18.81 -4.12
C ARG A 2 11.96 -18.34 -5.44
N GLU A 3 13.26 -18.44 -5.59
CA GLU A 3 13.97 -17.95 -6.78
C GLU A 3 15.07 -18.93 -7.17
N ARG A 4 15.26 -19.14 -8.48
CA ARG A 4 16.38 -19.93 -8.96
C ARG A 4 17.59 -19.01 -9.15
N LEU A 5 18.64 -19.26 -8.38
CA LEU A 5 19.88 -18.49 -8.44
C LEU A 5 20.64 -18.79 -9.75
N PRO A 6 21.56 -17.90 -10.18
CA PRO A 6 22.43 -18.17 -11.34
C PRO A 6 23.24 -19.47 -11.24
N SER A 7 23.53 -19.94 -10.01
CA SER A 7 24.18 -21.23 -9.74
C SER A 7 23.27 -22.44 -9.99
N GLY A 8 22.01 -22.24 -10.34
CA GLY A 8 21.00 -23.29 -10.50
C GLY A 8 20.33 -23.73 -9.19
N GLN A 9 20.86 -23.32 -8.03
CA GLN A 9 20.27 -23.60 -6.72
C GLN A 9 18.93 -22.86 -6.53
N LEU A 10 18.02 -23.49 -5.81
CA LEU A 10 16.76 -22.86 -5.41
C LEU A 10 16.99 -22.11 -4.09
N PHE A 11 16.82 -20.80 -4.11
CA PHE A 11 16.71 -19.98 -2.93
C PHE A 11 15.27 -20.00 -2.41
N GLU A 12 15.10 -20.22 -1.11
CA GLU A 12 13.83 -20.14 -0.41
C GLU A 12 13.98 -19.23 0.82
N GLY A 13 13.23 -18.14 0.85
CA GLY A 13 13.30 -17.18 1.95
C GLY A 13 12.76 -17.78 3.26
N HIS A 14 13.62 -17.96 4.25
CA HIS A 14 13.31 -18.61 5.54
C HIS A 14 12.01 -18.13 6.19
N CYS A 15 11.86 -16.84 6.46
CA CYS A 15 10.67 -16.30 7.12
C CYS A 15 9.41 -16.47 6.26
N SER A 16 9.49 -16.13 4.97
CA SER A 16 8.34 -16.20 4.06
C SER A 16 7.85 -17.64 3.85
N ALA A 17 8.78 -18.60 3.73
CA ALA A 17 8.45 -20.01 3.58
C ALA A 17 7.88 -20.59 4.88
N TRP A 18 8.46 -20.21 6.03
CA TRP A 18 7.91 -20.58 7.33
C TRP A 18 6.48 -20.04 7.52
N MET A 19 6.22 -18.78 7.18
CA MET A 19 4.87 -18.19 7.26
C MET A 19 3.89 -18.90 6.31
N GLN A 20 4.32 -19.21 5.09
CA GLN A 20 3.51 -19.97 4.14
C GLN A 20 3.18 -21.38 4.66
N HIS A 21 4.14 -22.05 5.30
CA HIS A 21 3.93 -23.35 5.94
C HIS A 21 2.92 -23.26 7.09
N CYS A 22 2.99 -22.19 7.90
CA CYS A 22 2.04 -21.98 8.99
C CYS A 22 0.61 -21.66 8.49
N ALA A 23 0.48 -21.05 7.32
CA ALA A 23 -0.80 -20.74 6.68
C ALA A 23 -1.40 -21.90 5.87
N GLY A 24 -0.79 -23.10 5.92
CA GLY A 24 -1.26 -24.29 5.22
C GLY A 24 -2.57 -24.89 5.77
N PRO A 25 -3.11 -25.93 5.11
CA PRO A 25 -4.41 -26.55 5.44
C PRO A 25 -4.46 -27.21 6.82
N GLU A 26 -3.30 -27.53 7.42
CA GLU A 26 -3.20 -27.91 8.83
C GLU A 26 -2.45 -26.82 9.59
N PRO A 27 -3.16 -25.76 10.05
CA PRO A 27 -2.55 -24.70 10.83
C PRO A 27 -2.16 -25.26 12.20
N ALA A 28 -0.93 -25.73 12.32
CA ALA A 28 -0.35 -26.02 13.62
C ALA A 28 -0.20 -24.69 14.38
N LEU A 29 -0.75 -24.60 15.59
CA LEU A 29 -0.48 -23.48 16.51
C LEU A 29 1.04 -23.44 16.77
N ARG A 30 1.71 -22.52 16.09
CA ARG A 30 3.15 -22.28 16.23
C ARG A 30 3.34 -20.91 16.84
N HIS A 31 4.04 -20.86 17.96
CA HIS A 31 4.40 -19.59 18.60
C HIS A 31 5.35 -18.81 17.68
N LEU A 32 4.91 -17.67 17.16
CA LEU A 32 5.77 -16.70 16.48
C LEU A 32 6.16 -15.62 17.49
N PRO A 33 7.41 -15.59 17.98
CA PRO A 33 7.87 -14.47 18.80
C PRO A 33 7.90 -13.20 17.94
N ILE A 34 7.05 -12.24 18.29
CA ILE A 34 7.01 -10.92 17.65
C ILE A 34 7.46 -9.90 18.70
N SER A 35 8.43 -9.05 18.34
CA SER A 35 8.81 -7.90 19.13
C SER A 35 8.59 -6.64 18.29
N ALA A 36 7.81 -5.71 18.83
CA ALA A 36 7.62 -4.39 18.25
C ALA A 36 8.14 -3.37 19.25
N SER A 37 9.33 -2.83 19.00
CA SER A 37 9.88 -1.73 19.78
C SER A 37 9.89 -0.49 18.88
N PRO A 38 9.18 0.60 19.23
CA PRO A 38 9.29 1.84 18.48
C PRO A 38 10.74 2.32 18.55
N THR A 39 11.43 2.33 17.40
CA THR A 39 12.78 2.88 17.27
C THR A 39 12.68 4.39 17.06
N LYS A 40 13.79 5.12 17.18
CA LYS A 40 13.85 6.56 16.90
C LYS A 40 13.38 6.96 15.47
N HIS A 41 13.29 5.98 14.56
CA HIS A 41 12.83 6.10 13.18
C HIS A 41 11.40 5.56 12.95
N SER A 42 10.78 4.92 13.95
CA SER A 42 9.41 4.38 13.81
C SER A 42 8.34 5.49 13.76
N THR A 43 8.72 6.75 13.98
CA THR A 43 7.87 7.93 13.88
C THR A 43 7.82 8.54 12.48
N ASP A 44 8.71 8.11 11.57
CA ASP A 44 8.89 8.79 10.29
C ASP A 44 7.86 8.35 9.24
N PHE A 45 7.21 7.19 9.44
CA PHE A 45 6.15 6.67 8.57
C PHE A 45 4.79 6.65 9.30
N CYS A 46 4.36 7.83 9.76
CA CYS A 46 3.06 8.03 10.41
C CYS A 46 2.18 8.98 9.60
N LEU A 47 0.87 8.85 9.74
CA LEU A 47 -0.09 9.81 9.19
C LEU A 47 0.15 11.19 9.83
N PRO A 48 -0.07 12.29 9.09
CA PRO A 48 0.00 13.63 9.66
C PRO A 48 -1.12 13.82 10.70
N GLU A 49 -0.85 14.62 11.73
CA GLU A 49 -1.86 14.99 12.73
C GLU A 49 -3.03 15.77 12.11
N ASP A 50 -2.72 16.64 11.13
CA ASP A 50 -3.73 17.34 10.36
C ASP A 50 -4.40 16.40 9.34
N LEU A 51 -5.61 15.97 9.68
CA LEU A 51 -6.44 15.10 8.86
C LEU A 51 -6.88 15.75 7.54
N LYS A 52 -6.82 17.09 7.43
CA LYS A 52 -7.16 17.84 6.21
C LYS A 52 -5.99 17.92 5.22
N ARG A 53 -4.79 17.55 5.66
CA ARG A 53 -3.61 17.55 4.78
C ARG A 53 -3.80 16.54 3.64
N PRO A 54 -3.64 16.96 2.37
CA PRO A 54 -3.66 16.04 1.25
C PRO A 54 -2.55 14.99 1.37
N LEU A 55 -2.79 13.75 0.93
CA LEU A 55 -1.76 12.72 0.88
C LEU A 55 -1.58 12.14 -0.52
N LEU A 56 -0.31 11.96 -0.89
CA LEU A 56 0.16 11.25 -2.08
C LEU A 56 0.81 9.95 -1.63
N LEU A 57 0.15 8.83 -1.91
CA LEU A 57 0.57 7.49 -1.49
C LEU A 57 1.03 6.71 -2.72
N LEU A 58 2.22 6.12 -2.69
CA LEU A 58 2.81 5.38 -3.79
C LEU A 58 3.25 4.00 -3.32
N ALA A 59 2.65 2.95 -3.87
CA ALA A 59 2.95 1.56 -3.54
C ALA A 59 3.20 0.69 -4.76
N THR A 60 4.10 -0.28 -4.63
CA THR A 60 4.26 -1.38 -5.60
C THR A 60 4.21 -2.73 -4.90
N GLY A 61 3.43 -3.67 -5.43
CA GLY A 61 3.29 -5.03 -4.91
C GLY A 61 2.98 -5.06 -3.41
N THR A 62 3.86 -5.67 -2.61
CA THR A 62 3.71 -5.78 -1.15
C THR A 62 3.90 -4.45 -0.40
N GLY A 63 4.42 -3.41 -1.07
CA GLY A 63 4.55 -2.06 -0.53
C GLY A 63 3.21 -1.38 -0.20
N ILE A 64 2.08 -1.97 -0.59
CA ILE A 64 0.74 -1.52 -0.19
C ILE A 64 0.42 -1.78 1.29
N ALA A 65 1.15 -2.72 1.93
CA ALA A 65 0.87 -3.17 3.30
C ALA A 65 0.78 -2.06 4.36
N PRO A 66 1.71 -1.09 4.46
CA PRO A 66 1.56 -0.02 5.44
C PRO A 66 0.38 0.91 5.12
N PHE A 67 0.05 1.15 3.85
CA PHE A 67 -1.13 1.94 3.49
C PHE A 67 -2.43 1.28 3.89
N ARG A 68 -2.47 -0.07 3.96
CA ARG A 68 -3.62 -0.79 4.51
C ARG A 68 -3.96 -0.37 5.93
N SER A 69 -2.94 -0.20 6.75
CA SER A 69 -3.12 0.36 8.09
C SER A 69 -3.65 1.80 8.06
N PHE A 70 -3.19 2.62 7.10
CA PHE A 70 -3.60 4.01 6.97
C PHE A 70 -5.08 4.16 6.60
N TRP A 71 -5.57 3.46 5.56
CA TRP A 71 -6.99 3.56 5.19
C TRP A 71 -7.90 2.91 6.23
N THR A 72 -7.45 1.82 6.88
CA THR A 72 -8.18 1.20 8.00
C THR A 72 -8.32 2.18 9.17
N HIS A 73 -7.23 2.87 9.53
CA HIS A 73 -7.26 3.91 10.55
C HIS A 73 -8.20 5.05 10.17
N ARG A 74 -8.12 5.54 8.91
CA ARG A 74 -8.99 6.61 8.42
C ARG A 74 -10.47 6.19 8.42
N GLN A 75 -10.79 4.96 8.03
CA GLN A 75 -12.15 4.39 8.14
C GLN A 75 -12.65 4.35 9.58
N TYR A 76 -11.79 3.95 10.53
CA TYR A 76 -12.13 3.97 11.95
C TYR A 76 -12.44 5.39 12.43
N VAL A 77 -11.56 6.36 12.16
CA VAL A 77 -11.77 7.77 12.56
C VAL A 77 -13.02 8.35 11.89
N SER A 78 -13.27 8.02 10.62
CA SER A 78 -14.47 8.41 9.86
C SER A 78 -15.75 7.96 10.56
N LYS A 79 -15.84 6.69 10.97
CA LYS A 79 -17.00 6.15 11.68
C LYS A 79 -17.25 6.83 13.03
N GLN A 80 -16.20 7.27 13.71
CA GLN A 80 -16.30 7.93 15.02
C GLN A 80 -16.72 9.40 14.93
N ARG A 81 -16.27 10.12 13.91
CA ARG A 81 -16.43 11.59 13.80
C ARG A 81 -17.47 12.06 12.79
N GLY A 82 -17.96 11.16 11.93
CA GLY A 82 -18.80 11.52 10.78
C GLY A 82 -17.96 12.00 9.59
N TYR A 83 -18.39 11.67 8.37
CA TYR A 83 -17.55 11.80 7.17
C TYR A 83 -17.45 13.22 6.61
N ALA A 84 -18.53 14.00 6.72
CA ALA A 84 -18.64 15.27 6.01
C ALA A 84 -17.66 16.32 6.58
N ASN A 85 -16.56 16.55 5.86
CA ASN A 85 -15.56 17.63 6.02
C ASN A 85 -14.39 17.40 6.99
N ALA A 86 -14.15 16.17 7.45
CA ALA A 86 -13.06 15.90 8.39
C ALA A 86 -11.69 15.64 7.74
N PHE A 87 -11.64 15.26 6.45
CA PHE A 87 -10.41 14.75 5.84
C PHE A 87 -10.05 15.40 4.49
N GLY A 88 -8.75 15.51 4.24
CA GLY A 88 -8.17 15.95 2.98
C GLY A 88 -8.16 14.85 1.92
N PRO A 89 -7.90 15.20 0.64
CA PRO A 89 -7.88 14.23 -0.45
C PRO A 89 -6.68 13.29 -0.31
N TRP A 90 -6.91 11.99 -0.51
CA TRP A 90 -5.84 11.01 -0.68
C TRP A 90 -5.82 10.51 -2.11
N THR A 91 -4.64 10.58 -2.72
CA THR A 91 -4.37 10.03 -4.04
C THR A 91 -3.40 8.86 -3.88
N LEU A 92 -3.84 7.66 -4.25
CA LEU A 92 -3.05 6.44 -4.18
C LEU A 92 -2.67 5.96 -5.59
N PHE A 93 -1.38 5.81 -5.82
CA PHE A 93 -0.82 5.12 -6.97
C PHE A 93 -0.35 3.73 -6.54
N TYR A 94 -0.90 2.69 -7.15
CA TYR A 94 -0.55 1.29 -6.87
C TYR A 94 -0.10 0.56 -8.13
N GLY A 95 1.02 -0.15 -8.05
CA GLY A 95 1.53 -0.99 -9.13
C GLY A 95 1.49 -2.48 -8.80
N CYS A 96 0.96 -3.29 -9.71
CA CYS A 96 1.05 -4.75 -9.67
C CYS A 96 1.29 -5.34 -11.08
N ARG A 97 1.33 -6.67 -11.21
CA ARG A 97 1.57 -7.33 -12.50
C ARG A 97 0.28 -7.43 -13.31
N HIS A 98 -0.75 -8.01 -12.72
CA HIS A 98 -2.00 -8.32 -13.42
C HIS A 98 -3.20 -8.20 -12.45
N PRO A 99 -4.33 -7.63 -12.89
CA PRO A 99 -5.50 -7.41 -12.03
C PRO A 99 -6.03 -8.69 -11.36
N ASP A 100 -5.93 -9.82 -12.05
CA ASP A 100 -6.49 -11.10 -11.58
C ASP A 100 -5.49 -11.98 -10.80
N CYS A 101 -4.23 -11.56 -10.67
CA CYS A 101 -3.18 -12.38 -10.06
C CYS A 101 -2.61 -11.80 -8.77
N ASP A 102 -2.29 -10.50 -8.78
CA ASP A 102 -1.54 -9.88 -7.69
C ASP A 102 -2.04 -8.46 -7.35
N PHE A 103 -3.29 -8.16 -7.69
CA PHE A 103 -3.98 -6.99 -7.15
C PHE A 103 -4.36 -7.23 -5.68
N LEU A 104 -3.41 -6.98 -4.79
CA LEU A 104 -3.59 -7.13 -3.35
C LEU A 104 -4.66 -6.16 -2.83
N PHE A 105 -5.58 -6.66 -2.01
CA PHE A 105 -6.64 -5.88 -1.34
C PHE A 105 -7.58 -5.14 -2.30
N ARG A 106 -7.80 -5.67 -3.51
CA ARG A 106 -8.68 -5.07 -4.52
C ARG A 106 -10.03 -4.63 -3.96
N ASP A 107 -10.76 -5.55 -3.33
CA ASP A 107 -12.10 -5.26 -2.81
C ASP A 107 -12.08 -4.16 -1.73
N GLU A 108 -11.05 -4.14 -0.88
CA GLU A 108 -10.89 -3.10 0.15
C GLU A 108 -10.61 -1.73 -0.48
N LEU A 109 -9.78 -1.68 -1.53
CA LEU A 109 -9.42 -0.45 -2.23
C LEU A 109 -10.60 0.12 -3.02
N GLU A 110 -11.34 -0.73 -3.72
CA GLU A 110 -12.57 -0.36 -4.42
C GLU A 110 -13.63 0.17 -3.43
N ALA A 111 -13.79 -0.50 -2.28
CA ALA A 111 -14.67 -0.03 -1.22
C ALA A 111 -14.20 1.30 -0.60
N CYS A 112 -12.90 1.48 -0.39
CA CYS A 112 -12.33 2.74 0.10
C CYS A 112 -12.57 3.89 -0.87
N GLN A 113 -12.45 3.64 -2.18
CA GLN A 113 -12.75 4.63 -3.22
C GLN A 113 -14.24 4.98 -3.23
N ALA A 114 -15.12 3.99 -3.19
CA ALA A 114 -16.57 4.20 -3.14
C ALA A 114 -17.04 4.97 -1.90
N GLN A 115 -16.38 4.75 -0.75
CA GLN A 115 -16.63 5.47 0.50
C GLN A 115 -15.92 6.83 0.57
N GLY A 116 -15.12 7.18 -0.44
CA GLY A 116 -14.31 8.40 -0.52
C GLY A 116 -13.08 8.40 0.40
N ILE A 117 -12.81 7.33 1.15
CA ILE A 117 -11.65 7.22 2.06
C ILE A 117 -10.35 7.45 1.30
N ILE A 118 -10.29 6.93 0.07
CA ILE A 118 -9.29 7.25 -0.94
C ILE A 118 -10.03 8.01 -2.03
N HIS A 119 -9.57 9.22 -2.36
CA HIS A 119 -10.29 10.09 -3.31
C HIS A 119 -9.95 9.70 -4.75
N ASP A 120 -8.67 9.47 -5.00
CA ASP A 120 -8.16 9.08 -6.31
C ASP A 120 -7.36 7.79 -6.18
N LEU A 121 -7.71 6.80 -6.99
CA LEU A 121 -7.04 5.50 -7.05
C LEU A 121 -6.53 5.26 -8.48
N HIS A 122 -5.22 5.12 -8.62
CA HIS A 122 -4.54 4.91 -9.89
C HIS A 122 -3.78 3.58 -9.86
N ILE A 123 -4.14 2.65 -10.73
CA ILE A 123 -3.54 1.30 -10.77
C ILE A 123 -2.71 1.11 -12.03
N ALA A 124 -1.46 0.68 -11.87
CA ALA A 124 -0.55 0.33 -12.96
C ALA A 124 -0.36 -1.18 -13.04
N TYR A 125 -0.55 -1.74 -14.23
CA TYR A 125 -0.37 -3.16 -14.51
C TYR A 125 0.84 -3.38 -15.42
N SER A 126 1.87 -4.05 -14.90
CA SER A 126 3.14 -4.27 -15.63
C SER A 126 3.13 -5.47 -16.58
N GLN A 127 2.15 -6.35 -16.47
CA GLN A 127 1.97 -7.54 -17.33
C GLN A 127 0.63 -7.54 -18.09
N GLN A 128 -0.06 -6.39 -18.14
CA GLN A 128 -1.22 -6.19 -19.00
C GLN A 128 -0.85 -5.22 -20.12
N GLU A 129 -1.48 -5.34 -21.29
CA GLU A 129 -1.32 -4.36 -22.37
C GLU A 129 -2.38 -3.24 -22.30
N PRO A 130 -1.99 -1.96 -22.40
CA PRO A 130 -0.60 -1.48 -22.51
C PRO A 130 0.16 -1.62 -21.18
N ARG A 131 1.42 -2.06 -21.25
CA ARG A 131 2.29 -2.17 -20.06
C ARG A 131 2.44 -0.82 -19.38
N LYS A 132 1.99 -0.71 -18.13
CA LYS A 132 2.14 0.49 -17.31
C LYS A 132 2.86 0.23 -15.99
N TYR A 133 3.54 1.26 -15.52
CA TYR A 133 4.16 1.31 -14.21
C TYR A 133 3.72 2.57 -13.48
N VAL A 134 3.96 2.65 -12.17
CA VAL A 134 3.52 3.77 -11.34
C VAL A 134 4.03 5.11 -11.89
N TRP A 135 5.28 5.20 -12.34
CA TRP A 135 5.82 6.45 -12.88
C TRP A 135 5.09 6.94 -14.14
N HIS A 136 4.62 6.04 -15.02
CA HIS A 136 3.78 6.45 -16.16
C HIS A 136 2.49 7.12 -15.69
N LEU A 137 1.88 6.60 -14.62
CA LEU A 137 0.69 7.23 -14.03
C LEU A 137 1.01 8.55 -13.35
N LEU A 138 2.20 8.70 -12.77
CA LEU A 138 2.64 9.99 -12.22
C LEU A 138 2.81 11.05 -13.32
N GLU A 139 3.38 10.67 -14.47
CA GLU A 139 3.48 11.55 -15.64
C GLU A 139 2.10 11.95 -16.15
N GLU A 140 1.17 11.00 -16.28
CA GLU A 140 -0.22 11.24 -16.69
C GLU A 140 -0.96 12.17 -15.71
N GLN A 141 -0.65 12.12 -14.41
CA GLN A 141 -1.28 12.91 -13.36
C GLN A 141 -0.46 14.13 -12.91
N GLY A 142 0.55 14.54 -13.69
CA GLY A 142 1.52 15.56 -13.28
C GLY A 142 0.92 16.87 -12.79
N ALA A 143 -0.15 17.37 -13.44
CA ALA A 143 -0.83 18.60 -13.03
C ALA A 143 -1.56 18.46 -11.68
N HIS A 144 -2.20 17.31 -11.44
CA HIS A 144 -2.89 17.02 -10.18
C HIS A 144 -1.87 16.86 -9.04
N ILE A 145 -0.78 16.12 -9.29
CA ILE A 145 0.33 15.96 -8.34
C ILE A 145 0.93 17.32 -7.99
N TYR A 146 1.24 18.15 -8.98
CA TYR A 146 1.79 19.48 -8.76
C TYR A 146 0.89 20.31 -7.83
N ARG A 147 -0.43 20.31 -8.09
CA ARG A 147 -1.40 21.00 -7.24
C ARG A 147 -1.35 20.50 -5.80
N LEU A 148 -1.44 19.19 -5.58
CA LEU A 148 -1.38 18.59 -4.25
C LEU A 148 -0.07 18.96 -3.51
N LEU A 149 1.06 18.94 -4.22
CA LEU A 149 2.36 19.34 -3.66
C LEU A 149 2.36 20.82 -3.25
N THR A 150 1.78 21.71 -4.05
CA THR A 150 1.64 23.14 -3.68
C THR A 150 0.68 23.37 -2.52
N GLU A 151 -0.28 22.48 -2.30
CA GLU A 151 -1.17 22.46 -1.13
C GLU A 151 -0.51 21.83 0.10
N GLY A 152 0.77 21.43 0.00
CA GLY A 152 1.54 20.87 1.11
C GLY A 152 1.31 19.38 1.35
N ALA A 153 0.95 18.61 0.32
CA ALA A 153 0.69 17.18 0.46
C ALA A 153 1.82 16.41 1.18
N GLY A 154 1.44 15.46 2.04
CA GLY A 154 2.37 14.47 2.55
C GLY A 154 2.62 13.38 1.51
N VAL A 155 3.88 13.07 1.21
CA VAL A 155 4.25 12.06 0.20
C VAL A 155 4.83 10.83 0.89
N TYR A 156 4.25 9.67 0.58
CA TYR A 156 4.66 8.39 1.13
C TYR A 156 4.94 7.40 0.00
N LEU A 157 6.12 6.77 0.04
CA LEU A 157 6.54 5.76 -0.92
C LEU A 157 6.87 4.47 -0.16
N CYS A 158 6.34 3.34 -0.63
CA CYS A 158 6.67 2.03 -0.09
C CYS A 158 6.68 0.94 -1.17
N GLY A 159 7.63 0.02 -1.09
CA GLY A 159 7.81 -1.04 -2.08
C GLY A 159 9.21 -1.01 -2.68
N SER A 160 9.37 -1.68 -3.82
CA SER A 160 10.66 -1.66 -4.53
C SER A 160 10.98 -0.24 -5.01
N PRO A 161 12.23 0.23 -4.81
CA PRO A 161 12.80 1.30 -5.62
C PRO A 161 12.81 0.93 -7.11
#